data_AF-A0A3A4JW30-F1
#
_entry.id   AF-A0A3A4JW30-F1
#
_cell.length_a   1.000
_cell.length_b   1.000
_cell.length_c   1.000
_cell.angle_alpha   90.00
_cell.angle_beta   90.00
_cell.angle_gamma   90.00
#
_symmetry.space_group_name_H-M   'P 1'
#
loop_
_entity.id
_entity.type
_entity.pdbx_description
1 polymer ?
#
loop_
_entity_poly.entity_id
_entity_poly.type
_entity_poly.pdbx_seq_one_letter_code
_entity_poly.pdbx_strand_id
1 'polypeptide(L)'
;MEYGTTVLHRGVNPRAAENRPGGGVMLREMGRGMLLAAALALLFASPAWAAEIARGPFLQQPSPTGMMVAWRFDAEAAGEVRYGSLGGALDKSAASPSAVNHRVQLTGLAPGGDYQYQVYSGGEAKSEVFSFRTAPNPGEGFRFAILGDTRSGHVQHQTLVDLMAREEFDFYLNSGDLVSDGETSDLWDVFFEIEAALLRQHAFFPTIGNHDEEEDGTAGNYVASFEVSPASSGVEEYYSFDYGNVHFTVVDGFVHVNSNWLCPDLLFLEECLNGEQQAWLEADLAAAQANAAIDHIIVMTHMGPYSSKEGRNGWGAMRNLMPLFQQYGVDLVLSGHDHYYERGVSGNGIRYMVSGGGGAGLYDCNSPNTWLYPHSVDFSRMVYHYVLVEVAGSLMTFIAKDIDGNEIDSFEIGTPPACTEDADCAGPPGGSCEGSWKCNHFECAWVCDPGQSCESAEDCTRPPPDPCEDGHWECPPQRICQWVCPSQPECQTDEDCRDKPAYDDCPGGYYICEDKICDWMCPSPDGDNADGDEDAASDGDVPIDGDDAVCVAGARRCEGNVVVRCLDDGSGWVRVESCGALECRDGACVTAGEDGDRPTPTIFTFSPSIISAIIAVTSAWPMSIAA
;
A
#
# COMPACT_ATOMS: atom_id res chain seq x y z
N MET A 1 54.35 42.23 -5.38
CA MET A 1 55.47 43.10 -5.80
C MET A 1 55.32 43.30 -7.30
N GLU A 2 54.73 44.42 -7.70
CA GLU A 2 55.42 45.58 -8.34
C GLU A 2 55.88 45.27 -9.77
N TYR A 3 55.71 46.07 -10.82
CA TYR A 3 55.03 47.34 -11.14
C TYR A 3 55.21 47.51 -12.67
N GLY A 4 54.44 48.40 -13.31
CA GLY A 4 54.97 49.21 -14.41
C GLY A 4 54.30 49.05 -15.78
N THR A 5 53.15 49.68 -16.06
CA THR A 5 52.99 50.98 -16.78
C THR A 5 53.87 51.18 -18.03
N THR A 6 53.29 51.20 -19.26
CA THR A 6 52.71 52.35 -20.02
C THR A 6 53.75 53.11 -20.86
N VAL A 7 53.41 53.44 -22.12
CA VAL A 7 53.48 54.80 -22.76
C VAL A 7 53.86 54.79 -24.27
N LEU A 8 52.87 55.21 -25.10
CA LEU A 8 52.85 56.22 -26.20
C LEU A 8 53.90 56.15 -27.35
N HIS A 9 53.70 56.62 -28.59
CA HIS A 9 52.61 57.20 -29.40
C HIS A 9 53.10 57.32 -30.86
N ARG A 10 52.14 57.40 -31.81
CA ARG A 10 52.10 58.21 -33.06
C ARG A 10 53.33 58.18 -33.99
N GLY A 11 53.17 57.72 -35.22
CA GLY A 11 52.60 58.52 -36.33
C GLY A 11 53.65 58.51 -37.46
N VAL A 12 53.33 58.41 -38.74
CA VAL A 12 52.80 59.48 -39.59
C VAL A 12 52.52 58.85 -40.96
N ASN A 13 51.40 59.25 -41.56
CA ASN A 13 51.04 59.06 -42.96
C ASN A 13 50.97 60.46 -43.61
N PRO A 14 51.37 60.63 -44.88
CA PRO A 14 50.51 61.38 -45.81
C PRO A 14 50.39 60.65 -47.16
N ARG A 15 49.17 60.45 -47.69
CA ARG A 15 48.47 61.32 -48.67
C ARG A 15 49.35 61.73 -49.86
N ALA A 16 48.93 61.75 -51.12
CA ALA A 16 47.69 61.43 -51.85
C ALA A 16 47.99 61.75 -53.33
N ALA A 17 47.28 61.15 -54.30
CA ALA A 17 46.87 61.83 -55.53
C ALA A 17 45.85 60.98 -56.31
N GLU A 18 44.74 61.62 -56.63
CA GLU A 18 43.55 61.11 -57.30
C GLU A 18 43.75 60.93 -58.81
N ASN A 19 42.94 60.05 -59.41
CA ASN A 19 42.14 60.39 -60.60
C ASN A 19 41.09 59.31 -60.92
N ARG A 20 39.83 59.74 -61.01
CA ARG A 20 38.72 59.12 -61.76
C ARG A 20 38.52 59.96 -63.05
N PRO A 21 37.63 59.62 -64.03
CA PRO A 21 36.61 58.56 -64.09
C PRO A 21 36.56 57.79 -65.44
N GLY A 22 35.74 56.74 -65.51
CA GLY A 22 35.35 56.14 -66.79
C GLY A 22 34.64 54.79 -66.59
N GLY A 23 33.31 54.78 -66.74
CA GLY A 23 32.47 53.62 -66.45
C GLY A 23 32.45 52.54 -67.54
N GLY A 24 31.79 51.44 -67.20
CA GLY A 24 31.21 50.51 -68.17
C GLY A 24 31.71 49.08 -68.05
N VAL A 25 30.76 48.18 -67.78
CA VAL A 25 30.78 46.73 -68.01
C VAL A 25 31.48 45.90 -66.92
N MET A 26 30.67 45.20 -66.11
CA MET A 26 30.79 43.75 -65.80
C MET A 26 29.76 43.36 -64.72
N LEU A 27 28.47 43.37 -65.09
CA LEU A 27 27.42 42.61 -64.40
C LEU A 27 27.50 41.17 -64.93
N ARG A 28 28.54 40.40 -64.56
CA ARG A 28 28.63 38.98 -64.92
C ARG A 28 29.62 38.13 -64.12
N GLU A 29 29.90 38.43 -62.84
CA GLU A 29 30.70 37.53 -61.99
C GLU A 29 30.10 37.21 -60.60
N MET A 30 28.90 37.70 -60.26
CA MET A 30 28.27 37.35 -58.97
C MET A 30 27.47 36.04 -58.98
N GLY A 31 27.27 35.41 -60.14
CA GLY A 31 26.44 34.20 -60.26
C GLY A 31 27.16 32.86 -60.06
N ARG A 32 28.50 32.80 -60.21
CA ARG A 32 29.25 31.52 -60.13
C ARG A 32 29.87 31.24 -58.75
N GLY A 33 30.13 32.27 -57.94
CA GLY A 33 30.63 32.10 -56.57
C GLY A 33 29.57 31.63 -55.57
N MET A 34 28.30 32.05 -55.74
CA MET A 34 27.20 31.64 -54.86
C MET A 34 26.75 30.19 -55.09
N LEU A 35 26.84 29.68 -56.32
CA LEU A 35 26.50 28.28 -56.62
C LEU A 35 27.56 27.28 -56.10
N LEU A 36 28.84 27.67 -56.06
CA LEU A 36 29.89 26.81 -55.48
C LEU A 36 29.86 26.81 -53.95
N ALA A 37 29.51 27.94 -53.31
CA ALA A 37 29.33 28.01 -51.85
C ALA A 37 28.09 27.26 -51.37
N ALA A 38 26.99 27.28 -52.13
CA ALA A 38 25.81 26.47 -51.84
C ALA A 38 26.08 24.96 -52.06
N ALA A 39 26.85 24.60 -53.08
CA ALA A 39 27.23 23.21 -53.33
C ALA A 39 28.24 22.65 -52.30
N LEU A 40 29.13 23.48 -51.74
CA LEU A 40 29.99 23.08 -50.63
C LEU A 40 29.27 23.05 -49.28
N ALA A 41 28.28 23.93 -49.04
CA ALA A 41 27.45 23.89 -47.85
C ALA A 41 26.52 22.66 -47.80
N LEU A 42 26.13 22.13 -48.97
CA LEU A 42 25.41 20.85 -49.10
C LEU A 42 26.31 19.62 -48.93
N LEU A 43 27.63 19.76 -48.95
CA LEU A 43 28.61 18.67 -48.71
C LEU A 43 29.05 18.57 -47.23
N PHE A 44 28.63 19.51 -46.38
CA PHE A 44 28.85 19.50 -44.93
C PHE A 44 27.54 19.56 -44.12
N ALA A 45 26.41 19.24 -44.75
CA ALA A 45 25.28 18.73 -43.97
C ALA A 45 25.70 17.32 -43.51
N SER A 46 26.41 17.26 -42.39
CA SER A 46 26.49 16.02 -41.61
C SER A 46 25.05 15.50 -41.54
N PRO A 47 24.76 14.23 -41.86
CA PRO A 47 23.47 13.68 -41.50
C PRO A 47 23.31 14.01 -40.02
N ALA A 48 22.24 14.72 -39.65
CA ALA A 48 21.83 14.70 -38.25
C ALA A 48 21.50 13.23 -38.04
N TRP A 49 22.38 12.50 -37.37
CA TRP A 49 22.09 11.12 -36.99
C TRP A 49 20.83 11.24 -36.14
N ALA A 50 19.76 10.58 -36.55
CA ALA A 50 18.55 10.54 -35.74
C ALA A 50 18.95 9.87 -34.42
N ALA A 51 18.60 10.49 -33.29
CA ALA A 51 18.96 9.93 -32.00
C ALA A 51 18.36 8.53 -31.85
N GLU A 52 19.17 7.60 -31.35
CA GLU A 52 18.80 6.20 -31.15
C GLU A 52 18.69 5.90 -29.66
N ILE A 53 17.86 4.91 -29.31
CA ILE A 53 17.72 4.49 -27.91
C ILE A 53 19.02 3.81 -27.48
N ALA A 54 19.74 4.46 -26.56
CA ALA A 54 20.93 3.93 -25.91
C ALA A 54 20.58 3.03 -24.72
N ARG A 55 19.46 3.29 -24.05
CA ARG A 55 18.98 2.50 -22.89
C ARG A 55 17.46 2.53 -22.81
N GLY A 56 16.85 1.38 -22.51
CA GLY A 56 15.39 1.23 -22.39
C GLY A 56 14.67 0.86 -23.70
N PRO A 57 13.37 1.14 -23.83
CA PRO A 57 12.51 1.75 -22.80
C PRO A 57 12.32 0.85 -21.59
N PHE A 58 11.93 1.44 -20.46
CA PHE A 58 11.60 0.74 -19.23
C PHE A 58 10.44 1.41 -18.48
N LEU A 59 9.75 0.64 -17.63
CA LEU A 59 8.50 1.03 -16.98
C LEU A 59 8.69 1.25 -15.47
N GLN A 60 8.09 2.31 -14.94
CA GLN A 60 8.12 2.67 -13.52
C GLN A 60 6.81 3.39 -13.13
N GLN A 61 6.61 3.63 -11.83
CA GLN A 61 5.44 4.35 -11.29
C GLN A 61 4.08 3.87 -11.87
N PRO A 62 3.80 2.56 -11.86
CA PRO A 62 2.47 2.08 -12.17
C PRO A 62 1.46 2.66 -11.17
N SER A 63 0.29 3.01 -11.67
CA SER A 63 -0.87 3.36 -10.85
C SER A 63 -2.13 2.81 -11.51
N PRO A 64 -3.29 2.85 -10.84
CA PRO A 64 -4.54 2.44 -11.46
C PRO A 64 -4.89 3.24 -12.72
N THR A 65 -4.33 4.43 -12.91
CA THR A 65 -4.70 5.32 -14.03
C THR A 65 -3.52 5.78 -14.86
N GLY A 66 -2.34 5.19 -14.67
CA GLY A 66 -1.12 5.66 -15.31
C GLY A 66 0.06 4.68 -15.24
N MET A 67 1.07 4.97 -16.05
CA MET A 67 2.34 4.24 -16.12
C MET A 67 3.40 5.23 -16.60
N MET A 68 4.59 5.23 -16.03
CA MET A 68 5.71 5.99 -16.57
C MET A 68 6.52 5.14 -17.54
N VAL A 69 6.83 5.71 -18.70
CA VAL A 69 7.78 5.15 -19.66
C VAL A 69 9.04 6.00 -19.65
N ALA A 70 10.19 5.37 -19.40
CA ALA A 70 11.49 6.02 -19.37
C ALA A 70 12.44 5.41 -20.40
N TRP A 71 13.32 6.22 -20.97
CA TRP A 71 14.37 5.78 -21.90
C TRP A 71 15.49 6.82 -21.99
N ARG A 72 16.62 6.42 -22.56
CA ARG A 72 17.76 7.30 -22.84
C ARG A 72 18.12 7.24 -24.31
N PHE A 73 18.30 8.40 -24.94
CA PHE A 73 18.88 8.52 -26.26
C PHE A 73 20.42 8.65 -26.21
N ASP A 74 21.09 8.35 -27.32
CA ASP A 74 22.53 8.58 -27.50
C ASP A 74 22.92 10.06 -27.71
N ALA A 75 21.94 10.91 -28.02
CA ALA A 75 22.07 12.35 -28.19
C ALA A 75 20.79 13.08 -27.78
N GLU A 76 20.87 14.40 -27.53
CA GLU A 76 19.68 15.21 -27.24
C GLU A 76 18.69 15.19 -28.41
N ALA A 77 17.47 14.74 -28.14
CA ALA A 77 16.37 14.79 -29.09
C ALA A 77 15.03 14.92 -28.36
N ALA A 78 14.02 15.45 -29.04
CA ALA A 78 12.66 15.40 -28.53
C ALA A 78 12.11 13.97 -28.64
N GLY A 79 11.31 13.57 -27.66
CA GLY A 79 10.74 12.24 -27.55
C GLY A 79 9.21 12.25 -27.62
N GLU A 80 8.61 11.11 -27.93
CA GLU A 80 7.16 10.89 -27.85
C GLU A 80 6.90 9.43 -27.49
N VAL A 81 5.96 9.17 -26.60
CA VAL A 81 5.38 7.84 -26.40
C VAL A 81 4.02 7.83 -27.06
N ARG A 82 3.78 6.88 -27.98
CA ARG A 82 2.45 6.60 -28.49
C ARG A 82 1.93 5.32 -27.87
N TYR A 83 0.67 5.32 -27.45
CA TYR A 83 0.10 4.23 -26.67
C TYR A 83 -1.40 4.05 -26.95
N GLY A 84 -1.93 2.89 -26.62
CA GLY A 84 -3.34 2.52 -26.77
C GLY A 84 -3.64 1.17 -26.12
N SER A 85 -4.91 0.75 -26.11
CA SER A 85 -5.28 -0.57 -25.58
C SER A 85 -4.57 -1.69 -26.34
N LEU A 86 -4.22 -2.78 -25.63
CA LEU A 86 -3.55 -3.94 -26.22
C LEU A 86 -4.34 -4.49 -27.43
N GLY A 87 -3.65 -4.70 -28.56
CA GLY A 87 -4.27 -5.15 -29.82
C GLY A 87 -5.03 -4.07 -30.60
N GLY A 88 -5.13 -2.85 -30.07
CA GLY A 88 -5.74 -1.69 -30.71
C GLY A 88 -4.78 -0.86 -31.57
N ALA A 89 -5.16 0.39 -31.86
CA ALA A 89 -4.26 1.38 -32.46
C ALA A 89 -3.52 2.17 -31.37
N LEU A 90 -2.33 2.68 -31.68
CA LEU A 90 -1.63 3.66 -30.84
C LEU A 90 -2.22 5.05 -31.09
N ASP A 91 -3.40 5.31 -30.52
CA ASP A 91 -4.25 6.48 -30.79
C ASP A 91 -4.06 7.63 -29.79
N LYS A 92 -3.32 7.39 -28.69
CA LYS A 92 -2.89 8.41 -27.74
C LYS A 92 -1.39 8.67 -27.86
N SER A 93 -0.96 9.87 -27.47
CA SER A 93 0.47 10.17 -27.34
C SER A 93 0.78 11.14 -26.22
N ALA A 94 2.03 11.07 -25.75
CA ALA A 94 2.59 11.97 -24.75
C ALA A 94 4.00 12.39 -25.19
N ALA A 95 4.22 13.70 -25.35
CA ALA A 95 5.49 14.25 -25.83
C ALA A 95 6.46 14.51 -24.67
N SER A 96 7.75 14.41 -24.97
CA SER A 96 8.86 14.75 -24.08
C SER A 96 9.76 15.79 -24.78
N PRO A 97 10.14 16.88 -24.10
CA PRO A 97 11.02 17.89 -24.68
C PRO A 97 12.41 17.33 -25.02
N SER A 98 13.22 18.12 -25.73
CA SER A 98 14.58 17.71 -26.10
C SER A 98 15.43 17.40 -24.88
N ALA A 99 15.86 16.15 -24.75
CA ALA A 99 16.67 15.67 -23.63
C ALA A 99 17.47 14.43 -24.07
N VAL A 100 18.39 13.99 -23.22
CA VAL A 100 19.04 12.68 -23.34
C VAL A 100 18.23 11.63 -22.58
N ASN A 101 17.83 11.95 -21.34
CA ASN A 101 16.99 11.10 -20.50
C ASN A 101 15.54 11.57 -20.60
N HIS A 102 14.64 10.64 -20.90
CA HIS A 102 13.21 10.90 -21.01
C HIS A 102 12.45 10.12 -19.96
N ARG A 103 11.50 10.81 -19.33
CA ARG A 103 10.55 10.26 -18.36
C ARG A 103 9.17 10.80 -18.78
N VAL A 104 8.25 9.92 -19.15
CA VAL A 104 6.92 10.30 -19.66
C VAL A 104 5.84 9.58 -18.90
N GLN A 105 5.11 10.33 -18.07
CA GLN A 105 3.94 9.83 -17.36
C GLN A 105 2.74 9.71 -18.31
N LEU A 106 2.26 8.48 -18.50
CA LEU A 106 0.98 8.22 -19.14
C LEU A 106 -0.13 8.33 -18.10
N THR A 107 -1.26 8.93 -18.47
CA THR A 107 -2.39 9.21 -17.56
C THR A 107 -3.72 8.92 -18.24
N GLY A 108 -4.81 8.86 -17.46
CA GLY A 108 -6.16 8.60 -17.98
C GLY A 108 -6.31 7.18 -18.56
N LEU A 109 -5.62 6.23 -17.93
CA LEU A 109 -5.74 4.80 -18.17
C LEU A 109 -6.79 4.19 -17.23
N ALA A 110 -7.28 2.99 -17.57
CA ALA A 110 -8.19 2.22 -16.73
C ALA A 110 -7.39 1.33 -15.75
N PRO A 111 -7.87 1.10 -14.52
CA PRO A 111 -7.27 0.15 -13.58
C PRO A 111 -7.22 -1.27 -14.16
N GLY A 112 -6.15 -2.01 -13.88
CA GLY A 112 -5.96 -3.39 -14.36
C GLY A 112 -6.06 -3.53 -15.88
N GLY A 113 -5.74 -2.48 -16.62
CA GLY A 113 -5.91 -2.41 -18.07
C GLY A 113 -4.63 -2.79 -18.80
N ASP A 114 -4.80 -3.57 -19.88
CA ASP A 114 -3.70 -3.94 -20.78
C ASP A 114 -3.52 -2.91 -21.90
N TYR A 115 -2.30 -2.40 -22.02
CA TYR A 115 -1.92 -1.38 -22.97
C TYR A 115 -0.70 -1.81 -23.80
N GLN A 116 -0.52 -1.12 -24.92
CA GLN A 116 0.66 -1.22 -25.76
C GLN A 116 1.21 0.17 -26.03
N TYR A 117 2.52 0.27 -26.21
CA TYR A 117 3.23 1.53 -26.42
C TYR A 117 4.42 1.38 -27.36
N GLN A 118 4.87 2.51 -27.90
CA GLN A 118 6.07 2.60 -28.71
C GLN A 118 6.69 3.99 -28.58
N VAL A 119 8.02 4.05 -28.54
CA VAL A 119 8.79 5.29 -28.45
C VAL A 119 9.04 5.84 -29.84
N TYR A 120 8.92 7.16 -29.99
CA TYR A 120 9.12 7.92 -31.21
C TYR A 120 10.07 9.10 -30.99
N SER A 121 10.76 9.51 -32.05
CA SER A 121 11.47 10.79 -32.12
C SER A 121 11.37 11.36 -33.54
N GLY A 122 11.07 12.67 -33.66
CA GLY A 122 10.92 13.31 -34.98
C GLY A 122 9.84 12.71 -35.88
N GLY A 123 8.86 11.98 -35.30
CA GLY A 123 7.81 11.27 -36.04
C GLY A 123 8.21 9.87 -36.53
N GLU A 124 9.44 9.43 -36.28
CA GLU A 124 9.94 8.08 -36.57
C GLU A 124 9.85 7.20 -35.31
N ALA A 125 9.49 5.93 -35.48
CA ALA A 125 9.50 4.95 -34.39
C ALA A 125 10.96 4.59 -34.02
N LYS A 126 11.26 4.60 -32.72
CA LYS A 126 12.58 4.30 -32.15
C LYS A 126 12.63 3.00 -31.35
N SER A 127 11.49 2.39 -31.10
CA SER A 127 11.39 1.08 -30.46
C SER A 127 10.45 0.15 -31.24
N GLU A 128 10.47 -1.15 -30.89
CA GLU A 128 9.35 -2.04 -31.19
C GLU A 128 8.10 -1.64 -30.38
N VAL A 129 6.98 -2.28 -30.65
CA VAL A 129 5.77 -2.14 -29.84
C VAL A 129 5.89 -3.09 -28.65
N PHE A 130 5.77 -2.56 -27.44
CA PHE A 130 5.76 -3.31 -26.20
C PHE A 130 4.42 -3.15 -25.50
N SER A 131 4.16 -3.95 -24.47
CA SER A 131 2.92 -3.92 -23.69
C SER A 131 3.19 -3.67 -22.21
N PHE A 132 2.18 -3.21 -21.49
CA PHE A 132 2.20 -3.10 -20.03
C PHE A 132 0.80 -3.23 -19.47
N ARG A 133 0.71 -3.49 -18.16
CA ARG A 133 -0.54 -3.49 -17.40
C ARG A 133 -0.51 -2.40 -16.32
N THR A 134 -1.59 -1.65 -16.17
CA THR A 134 -1.75 -0.70 -15.05
C THR A 134 -2.06 -1.44 -13.76
N ALA A 135 -1.75 -0.81 -12.61
CA ALA A 135 -2.11 -1.40 -11.32
C ALA A 135 -3.63 -1.63 -11.24
N PRO A 136 -4.09 -2.69 -10.58
CA PRO A 136 -5.51 -2.92 -10.37
C PRO A 136 -6.04 -2.01 -9.24
N ASN A 137 -7.35 -2.05 -8.99
CA ASN A 137 -7.87 -1.41 -7.77
C ASN A 137 -7.47 -2.22 -6.53
N PRO A 138 -7.44 -1.60 -5.33
CA PRO A 138 -7.24 -2.35 -4.09
C PRO A 138 -8.23 -3.52 -3.95
N GLY A 139 -7.69 -4.67 -3.54
CA GLY A 139 -8.43 -5.91 -3.37
C GLY A 139 -8.46 -6.80 -4.62
N GLU A 140 -8.36 -6.24 -5.83
CA GLU A 140 -8.29 -7.03 -7.08
C GLU A 140 -6.96 -7.79 -7.17
N GLY A 141 -7.00 -9.00 -7.76
CA GLY A 141 -5.84 -9.89 -7.79
C GLY A 141 -4.75 -9.43 -8.77
N PHE A 142 -3.49 -9.68 -8.40
CA PHE A 142 -2.32 -9.34 -9.19
C PHE A 142 -1.14 -10.26 -8.88
N ARG A 143 -0.09 -10.17 -9.70
CA ARG A 143 1.14 -10.95 -9.52
C ARG A 143 2.37 -10.05 -9.59
N PHE A 144 3.38 -10.37 -8.80
CA PHE A 144 4.69 -9.74 -8.91
C PHE A 144 5.82 -10.74 -8.76
N ALA A 145 7.01 -10.35 -9.19
CA ALA A 145 8.21 -11.19 -9.05
C ALA A 145 9.27 -10.51 -8.17
N ILE A 146 10.16 -11.31 -7.60
CA ILE A 146 11.31 -10.87 -6.82
C ILE A 146 12.58 -11.48 -7.42
N LEU A 147 13.57 -10.63 -7.66
CA LEU A 147 14.93 -10.97 -8.06
C LEU A 147 15.91 -10.18 -7.16
N GLY A 148 17.18 -10.52 -7.10
CA GLY A 148 18.13 -9.79 -6.24
C GLY A 148 19.59 -10.13 -6.50
N ASP A 149 20.50 -9.21 -6.22
CA ASP A 149 21.95 -9.43 -6.29
C ASP A 149 22.41 -9.91 -7.68
N THR A 150 22.02 -9.17 -8.72
CA THR A 150 22.20 -9.54 -10.14
C THR A 150 23.60 -9.21 -10.69
N ARG A 151 24.38 -8.42 -9.95
CA ARG A 151 25.58 -7.71 -10.40
C ARG A 151 26.70 -8.43 -11.15
N SER A 152 26.98 -9.71 -10.89
CA SER A 152 28.28 -10.31 -11.28
C SER A 152 28.22 -11.62 -12.08
N GLY A 153 27.23 -12.50 -11.86
CA GLY A 153 27.06 -13.71 -12.67
C GLY A 153 26.10 -13.47 -13.84
N HIS A 154 26.56 -12.72 -14.85
CA HIS A 154 25.71 -12.29 -15.96
C HIS A 154 25.04 -13.44 -16.73
N VAL A 155 25.67 -14.61 -16.82
CA VAL A 155 25.06 -15.79 -17.46
C VAL A 155 23.86 -16.30 -16.65
N GLN A 156 24.02 -16.38 -15.33
CA GLN A 156 22.96 -16.80 -14.41
C GLN A 156 21.84 -15.76 -14.37
N HIS A 157 22.20 -14.48 -14.30
CA HIS A 157 21.26 -13.36 -14.36
C HIS A 157 20.42 -13.39 -15.64
N GLN A 158 21.05 -13.49 -16.82
CA GLN A 158 20.34 -13.64 -18.09
C GLN A 158 19.44 -14.88 -18.12
N THR A 159 19.90 -16.00 -17.55
CA THR A 159 19.10 -17.24 -17.52
C THR A 159 17.83 -17.06 -16.70
N LEU A 160 17.91 -16.39 -15.55
CA LEU A 160 16.75 -16.10 -14.71
C LEU A 160 15.81 -15.09 -15.37
N VAL A 161 16.35 -14.04 -16.01
CA VAL A 161 15.56 -13.09 -16.81
C VAL A 161 14.81 -13.79 -17.94
N ASP A 162 15.47 -14.69 -18.67
CA ASP A 162 14.85 -15.46 -19.76
C ASP A 162 13.73 -16.41 -19.27
N LEU A 163 13.82 -16.90 -18.03
CA LEU A 163 12.77 -17.69 -17.38
C LEU A 163 11.62 -16.80 -16.95
N MET A 164 11.91 -15.71 -16.22
CA MET A 164 10.92 -14.74 -15.78
C MET A 164 10.13 -14.14 -16.93
N ALA A 165 10.77 -13.87 -18.08
CA ALA A 165 10.11 -13.34 -19.28
C ALA A 165 9.04 -14.28 -19.88
N ARG A 166 8.89 -15.51 -19.36
CA ARG A 166 7.86 -16.49 -19.74
C ARG A 166 6.78 -16.65 -18.67
N GLU A 167 6.94 -16.01 -17.52
CA GLU A 167 5.99 -16.00 -16.42
C GLU A 167 5.00 -14.84 -16.59
N GLU A 168 3.84 -14.96 -15.96
CA GLU A 168 2.83 -13.88 -15.94
C GLU A 168 2.92 -13.14 -14.61
N PHE A 169 3.37 -11.89 -14.64
CA PHE A 169 3.38 -10.96 -13.51
C PHE A 169 3.29 -9.52 -13.99
N ASP A 170 2.88 -8.61 -13.12
CA ASP A 170 2.56 -7.23 -13.49
C ASP A 170 3.73 -6.28 -13.27
N PHE A 171 4.50 -6.51 -12.21
CA PHE A 171 5.71 -5.77 -11.86
C PHE A 171 6.71 -6.68 -11.15
N TYR A 172 7.93 -6.19 -10.96
CA TYR A 172 8.93 -6.92 -10.19
C TYR A 172 9.81 -6.03 -9.32
N LEU A 173 10.24 -6.66 -8.24
CA LEU A 173 11.09 -6.12 -7.21
C LEU A 173 12.52 -6.60 -7.44
N ASN A 174 13.51 -5.74 -7.21
CA ASN A 174 14.89 -6.16 -7.08
C ASN A 174 15.47 -5.76 -5.73
N SER A 175 16.01 -6.72 -4.97
CA SER A 175 16.54 -6.48 -3.61
C SER A 175 17.93 -5.83 -3.56
N GLY A 176 18.40 -5.23 -4.66
CA GLY A 176 19.63 -4.44 -4.74
C GLY A 176 20.87 -5.22 -5.15
N ASP A 177 22.02 -4.53 -5.18
CA ASP A 177 23.26 -5.01 -5.79
C ASP A 177 23.03 -5.33 -7.29
N LEU A 178 22.51 -4.33 -8.01
CA LEU A 178 22.18 -4.38 -9.43
C LEU A 178 23.45 -4.49 -10.27
N VAL A 179 24.48 -3.72 -9.92
CA VAL A 179 25.78 -3.66 -10.59
C VAL A 179 26.93 -3.98 -9.63
N SER A 180 28.10 -4.34 -10.18
CA SER A 180 29.25 -4.73 -9.33
C SER A 180 29.98 -3.54 -8.72
N ASP A 181 29.78 -2.36 -9.30
CA ASP A 181 30.38 -1.09 -8.92
C ASP A 181 29.49 0.03 -9.49
N GLY A 182 28.89 0.82 -8.58
CA GLY A 182 27.95 1.89 -8.87
C GLY A 182 28.57 3.02 -9.69
N GLU A 183 29.88 3.27 -9.57
CA GLU A 183 30.59 4.34 -10.31
C GLU A 183 30.77 4.00 -11.78
N THR A 184 30.88 2.71 -12.11
CA THR A 184 31.26 2.25 -13.44
C THR A 184 30.05 2.21 -14.38
N SER A 185 29.87 3.27 -15.18
CA SER A 185 28.74 3.41 -16.12
C SER A 185 28.53 2.24 -17.09
N ASP A 186 29.59 1.56 -17.54
CA ASP A 186 29.49 0.41 -18.46
C ASP A 186 28.78 -0.78 -17.80
N LEU A 187 28.87 -0.94 -16.48
CA LEU A 187 28.18 -2.03 -15.76
C LEU A 187 26.66 -1.81 -15.72
N TRP A 188 26.23 -0.55 -15.68
CA TRP A 188 24.82 -0.21 -15.81
C TRP A 188 24.28 -0.58 -17.19
N ASP A 189 25.05 -0.32 -18.26
CA ASP A 189 24.63 -0.71 -19.60
C ASP A 189 24.48 -2.23 -19.74
N VAL A 190 25.38 -3.02 -19.13
CA VAL A 190 25.25 -4.48 -19.05
C VAL A 190 23.98 -4.90 -18.29
N PHE A 191 23.70 -4.28 -17.14
CA PHE A 191 22.48 -4.55 -16.36
C PHE A 191 21.22 -4.30 -17.20
N PHE A 192 21.12 -3.12 -17.82
CA PHE A 192 19.98 -2.74 -18.65
C PHE A 192 19.85 -3.59 -19.92
N GLU A 193 20.96 -4.09 -20.48
CA GLU A 193 20.93 -5.02 -21.61
C GLU A 193 20.32 -6.38 -21.21
N ILE A 194 20.75 -6.94 -20.08
CA ILE A 194 20.24 -8.23 -19.58
C ILE A 194 18.76 -8.12 -19.19
N GLU A 195 18.40 -7.06 -18.46
CA GLU A 195 17.05 -6.81 -17.94
C GLU A 195 16.05 -6.32 -18.99
N ALA A 196 16.50 -6.01 -20.21
CA ALA A 196 15.69 -5.37 -21.25
C ALA A 196 14.37 -6.11 -21.54
N ALA A 197 14.37 -7.44 -21.48
CA ALA A 197 13.18 -8.25 -21.72
C ALA A 197 12.07 -8.01 -20.68
N LEU A 198 12.45 -7.80 -19.41
CA LEU A 198 11.52 -7.55 -18.31
C LEU A 198 11.15 -6.08 -18.25
N LEU A 199 12.13 -5.19 -18.26
CA LEU A 199 11.95 -3.74 -18.09
C LEU A 199 10.99 -3.11 -19.09
N ARG A 200 10.94 -3.64 -20.32
CA ARG A 200 10.04 -3.14 -21.38
C ARG A 200 8.58 -3.47 -21.14
N GLN A 201 8.27 -4.44 -20.28
CA GLN A 201 6.92 -5.00 -20.11
C GLN A 201 6.39 -4.95 -18.68
N HIS A 202 7.29 -4.95 -17.69
CA HIS A 202 6.94 -4.97 -16.27
C HIS A 202 7.53 -3.75 -15.58
N ALA A 203 6.74 -3.12 -14.71
CA ALA A 203 7.26 -2.03 -13.88
C ALA A 203 8.35 -2.55 -12.93
N PHE A 204 9.39 -1.74 -12.73
CA PHE A 204 10.58 -2.12 -11.98
C PHE A 204 10.79 -1.28 -10.72
N PHE A 205 10.97 -1.97 -9.59
CA PHE A 205 11.22 -1.36 -8.27
C PHE A 205 12.50 -1.92 -7.64
N PRO A 206 13.65 -1.27 -7.84
CA PRO A 206 14.91 -1.61 -7.20
C PRO A 206 15.00 -1.08 -5.77
N THR A 207 15.66 -1.86 -4.92
CA THR A 207 16.29 -1.39 -3.67
C THR A 207 17.74 -1.04 -3.97
N ILE A 208 18.28 0.01 -3.36
CA ILE A 208 19.71 0.32 -3.48
C ILE A 208 20.53 -0.66 -2.64
N GLY A 209 21.56 -1.27 -3.23
CA GLY A 209 22.53 -2.12 -2.55
C GLY A 209 23.89 -1.43 -2.34
N ASN A 210 24.74 -2.06 -1.56
CA ASN A 210 26.05 -1.48 -1.21
C ASN A 210 27.05 -1.48 -2.38
N HIS A 211 26.76 -2.17 -3.47
CA HIS A 211 27.54 -2.10 -4.71
C HIS A 211 26.96 -1.10 -5.72
N ASP A 212 25.76 -0.57 -5.49
CA ASP A 212 25.11 0.38 -6.39
C ASP A 212 25.54 1.83 -6.11
N GLU A 213 26.21 2.06 -4.98
CA GLU A 213 26.82 3.32 -4.57
C GLU A 213 28.25 3.51 -5.11
N GLU A 214 28.66 4.77 -5.10
CA GLU A 214 30.00 5.28 -5.38
C GLU A 214 30.90 5.15 -4.12
N GLU A 215 32.23 5.15 -4.28
CA GLU A 215 33.19 5.02 -3.17
C GLU A 215 33.04 6.14 -2.13
N ASP A 216 32.48 7.29 -2.52
CA ASP A 216 32.20 8.43 -1.65
C ASP A 216 30.85 8.37 -0.92
N GLY A 217 30.06 7.30 -1.16
CA GLY A 217 28.77 7.07 -0.54
C GLY A 217 27.60 7.77 -1.23
N THR A 218 27.81 8.29 -2.43
CA THR A 218 26.72 8.82 -3.27
C THR A 218 26.22 7.74 -4.23
N ALA A 219 25.04 7.93 -4.82
CA ALA A 219 24.43 6.97 -5.73
C ALA A 219 24.14 7.59 -7.11
N GLY A 220 25.09 8.38 -7.65
CA GLY A 220 24.84 9.26 -8.80
C GLY A 220 24.33 8.51 -10.04
N ASN A 221 24.93 7.38 -10.39
CA ASN A 221 24.47 6.56 -11.51
C ASN A 221 23.13 5.86 -11.24
N TYR A 222 22.88 5.42 -10.00
CA TYR A 222 21.60 4.81 -9.60
C TYR A 222 20.47 5.83 -9.75
N VAL A 223 20.61 7.01 -9.13
CA VAL A 223 19.62 8.11 -9.19
C VAL A 223 19.42 8.62 -10.62
N ALA A 224 20.49 8.67 -11.43
CA ALA A 224 20.37 9.03 -12.84
C ALA A 224 19.64 7.97 -13.69
N SER A 225 19.68 6.70 -13.26
CA SER A 225 19.12 5.57 -14.00
C SER A 225 17.62 5.37 -13.75
N PHE A 226 17.10 5.77 -12.59
CA PHE A 226 15.73 5.45 -12.17
C PHE A 226 14.92 6.69 -11.75
N GLU A 227 13.60 6.59 -11.86
CA GLU A 227 12.61 7.42 -11.17
C GLU A 227 11.54 6.51 -10.58
N VAL A 228 11.80 5.98 -9.39
CA VAL A 228 10.97 4.94 -8.78
C VAL A 228 9.72 5.52 -8.15
N SER A 229 9.88 6.44 -7.20
CA SER A 229 8.79 7.15 -6.53
C SER A 229 9.34 8.27 -5.62
N PRO A 230 10.10 9.24 -6.14
CA PRO A 230 10.64 10.31 -5.29
C PRO A 230 9.54 11.17 -4.67
N ALA A 231 8.29 11.07 -5.14
CA ALA A 231 7.15 11.74 -4.52
C ALA A 231 6.87 11.27 -3.08
N SER A 232 7.26 10.04 -2.68
CA SER A 232 7.00 9.53 -1.32
C SER A 232 7.98 10.06 -0.28
N SER A 233 9.24 10.33 -0.67
CA SER A 233 10.36 10.59 0.25
C SER A 233 11.21 11.81 -0.11
N GLY A 234 11.11 12.28 -1.36
CA GLY A 234 11.95 13.33 -1.93
C GLY A 234 13.25 12.82 -2.60
N VAL A 235 13.52 11.51 -2.56
CA VAL A 235 14.74 10.88 -3.08
C VAL A 235 14.43 9.52 -3.75
N GLU A 236 15.39 8.91 -4.45
CA GLU A 236 15.18 7.64 -5.19
C GLU A 236 15.67 6.41 -4.41
N GLU A 237 16.49 6.62 -3.38
CA GLU A 237 17.21 5.59 -2.62
C GLU A 237 16.30 4.88 -1.61
N TYR A 238 15.35 5.60 -1.04
CA TYR A 238 14.29 5.07 -0.19
C TYR A 238 12.96 5.71 -0.58
N TYR A 239 11.91 4.91 -0.64
CA TYR A 239 10.61 5.34 -1.17
C TYR A 239 9.52 4.32 -0.82
N SER A 240 8.27 4.65 -1.10
CA SER A 240 7.15 3.73 -0.96
C SER A 240 6.18 3.84 -2.12
N PHE A 241 5.38 2.79 -2.31
CA PHE A 241 4.32 2.73 -3.30
C PHE A 241 3.26 1.70 -2.91
N ASP A 242 2.05 1.93 -3.40
CA ASP A 242 0.94 0.99 -3.29
C ASP A 242 0.75 0.26 -4.63
N TYR A 243 0.53 -1.05 -4.58
CA TYR A 243 0.07 -1.82 -5.73
C TYR A 243 -1.09 -2.72 -5.29
N GLY A 244 -2.28 -2.47 -5.82
CA GLY A 244 -3.49 -3.11 -5.31
C GLY A 244 -3.71 -2.78 -3.83
N ASN A 245 -3.83 -3.82 -3.00
CA ASN A 245 -3.99 -3.76 -1.54
C ASN A 245 -2.69 -4.02 -0.76
N VAL A 246 -1.52 -3.91 -1.39
CA VAL A 246 -0.22 -4.12 -0.74
C VAL A 246 0.58 -2.82 -0.78
N HIS A 247 1.06 -2.40 0.39
CA HIS A 247 1.99 -1.30 0.55
C HIS A 247 3.42 -1.80 0.60
N PHE A 248 4.29 -1.20 -0.21
CA PHE A 248 5.71 -1.53 -0.27
C PHE A 248 6.52 -0.34 0.23
N THR A 249 7.36 -0.56 1.24
CA THR A 249 8.31 0.41 1.76
C THR A 249 9.73 -0.04 1.45
N VAL A 250 10.48 0.75 0.68
CA VAL A 250 11.88 0.49 0.33
C VAL A 250 12.80 1.33 1.20
N VAL A 251 13.67 0.68 1.95
CA VAL A 251 14.62 1.28 2.89
C VAL A 251 16.03 1.15 2.33
N ASP A 252 16.68 2.29 2.10
CA ASP A 252 18.13 2.36 1.98
C ASP A 252 18.78 2.02 3.32
N GLY A 253 19.40 0.85 3.41
CA GLY A 253 20.08 0.36 4.61
C GLY A 253 21.55 0.79 4.72
N PHE A 254 22.07 1.55 3.75
CA PHE A 254 23.50 1.88 3.62
C PHE A 254 23.76 3.41 3.57
N VAL A 255 22.92 4.21 4.25
CA VAL A 255 23.12 5.66 4.31
C VAL A 255 24.45 6.03 4.99
N HIS A 256 25.33 6.73 4.27
CA HIS A 256 26.49 7.42 4.82
C HIS A 256 26.07 8.55 5.79
N VAL A 257 25.97 8.23 7.08
CA VAL A 257 25.56 9.23 8.09
C VAL A 257 26.70 10.20 8.41
N ASN A 258 26.43 11.50 8.28
CA ASN A 258 27.33 12.56 8.71
C ASN A 258 27.33 12.73 10.24
N SER A 259 27.85 11.74 10.96
CA SER A 259 28.42 11.86 12.32
C SER A 259 27.57 12.46 13.46
N ASN A 260 26.23 12.59 13.35
CA ASN A 260 25.45 13.16 14.45
C ASN A 260 24.02 12.58 14.59
N TRP A 261 23.91 11.29 14.96
CA TRP A 261 22.68 10.76 15.56
C TRP A 261 22.93 9.73 16.66
N LEU A 262 22.04 9.74 17.65
CA LEU A 262 22.02 8.88 18.83
C LEU A 262 21.36 7.52 18.51
N CYS A 263 22.15 6.44 18.49
CA CYS A 263 21.68 5.07 18.76
C CYS A 263 21.96 4.75 20.24
N PRO A 264 20.97 4.81 21.16
CA PRO A 264 21.12 4.22 22.49
C PRO A 264 20.80 2.72 22.40
N ASP A 265 21.64 1.75 22.78
CA ASP A 265 22.96 1.70 23.40
C ASP A 265 23.55 0.33 23.00
N LEU A 266 24.83 0.30 22.58
CA LEU A 266 25.86 -0.75 22.82
C LEU A 266 26.82 -0.94 21.64
N LEU A 267 27.89 -0.14 21.67
CA LEU A 267 29.29 -0.55 21.45
C LEU A 267 29.57 -1.58 20.33
N PHE A 268 29.22 -1.36 19.06
CA PHE A 268 29.91 -1.83 17.83
C PHE A 268 29.10 -1.26 16.65
N LEU A 269 29.62 -0.19 16.03
CA LEU A 269 28.92 0.75 15.14
C LEU A 269 28.14 0.06 14.00
N GLU A 270 26.81 0.08 14.11
CA GLU A 270 25.79 -0.30 13.12
C GLU A 270 24.88 0.94 12.94
N GLU A 271 25.06 1.70 11.86
CA GLU A 271 24.39 3.00 11.65
C GLU A 271 22.92 2.79 11.20
N CYS A 272 21.97 3.32 11.99
CA CYS A 272 20.54 2.94 11.96
C CYS A 272 19.64 3.87 11.13
N LEU A 273 20.03 4.16 9.89
CA LEU A 273 19.42 5.20 9.04
C LEU A 273 19.77 6.62 9.52
N ASN A 274 19.79 7.59 8.59
CA ASN A 274 19.72 8.99 9.02
C ASN A 274 18.30 9.27 9.53
N GLY A 275 18.14 10.23 10.43
CA GLY A 275 16.82 10.45 11.03
C GLY A 275 15.82 11.23 10.17
N GLU A 276 16.20 11.71 8.97
CA GLU A 276 15.19 12.12 7.97
C GLU A 276 14.48 10.87 7.44
N GLN A 277 15.25 9.85 7.03
CA GLN A 277 14.71 8.56 6.60
C GLN A 277 13.99 7.82 7.74
N GLN A 278 14.51 7.87 8.98
CA GLN A 278 13.82 7.25 10.12
C GLN A 278 12.46 7.91 10.38
N ALA A 279 12.38 9.24 10.37
CA ALA A 279 11.12 9.96 10.56
C ALA A 279 10.15 9.71 9.40
N TRP A 280 10.66 9.65 8.17
CA TRP A 280 9.89 9.28 6.99
C TRP A 280 9.33 7.85 7.11
N LEU A 281 10.16 6.87 7.45
CA LEU A 281 9.79 5.46 7.59
C LEU A 281 8.68 5.26 8.62
N GLU A 282 8.78 5.91 9.78
CA GLU A 282 7.72 5.84 10.79
C GLU A 282 6.41 6.45 10.29
N ALA A 283 6.48 7.58 9.58
CA ALA A 283 5.29 8.24 9.02
C ALA A 283 4.64 7.43 7.89
N ASP A 284 5.45 6.82 7.03
CA ASP A 284 5.04 5.95 5.93
C ASP A 284 4.30 4.72 6.44
N LEU A 285 4.91 3.98 7.37
CA LEU A 285 4.31 2.79 7.97
C LEU A 285 3.02 3.12 8.76
N ALA A 286 2.99 4.25 9.48
CA ALA A 286 1.79 4.70 10.16
C ALA A 286 0.66 5.04 9.17
N ALA A 287 0.98 5.64 8.03
CA ALA A 287 0.00 5.95 6.99
C ALA A 287 -0.54 4.68 6.31
N ALA A 288 0.34 3.71 6.02
CA ALA A 288 -0.03 2.42 5.45
C ALA A 288 -0.95 1.64 6.40
N GLN A 289 -0.59 1.54 7.68
CA GLN A 289 -1.41 0.87 8.71
C GLN A 289 -2.80 1.51 8.87
N ALA A 290 -2.89 2.84 8.73
CA ALA A 290 -4.15 3.56 8.86
C ALA A 290 -5.03 3.47 7.60
N ASN A 291 -4.50 2.96 6.48
CA ASN A 291 -5.21 2.90 5.21
C ASN A 291 -6.01 1.59 5.11
N ALA A 292 -7.34 1.70 5.21
CA ALA A 292 -8.26 0.55 5.13
C ALA A 292 -8.28 -0.18 3.76
N ALA A 293 -7.60 0.35 2.74
CA ALA A 293 -7.42 -0.32 1.45
C ALA A 293 -6.16 -1.21 1.39
N ILE A 294 -5.31 -1.17 2.43
CA ILE A 294 -4.07 -1.93 2.52
C ILE A 294 -4.27 -3.11 3.47
N ASP A 295 -4.09 -4.32 2.94
CA ASP A 295 -4.15 -5.57 3.70
C ASP A 295 -2.75 -6.03 4.12
N HIS A 296 -1.72 -5.67 3.34
CA HIS A 296 -0.34 -6.10 3.60
C HIS A 296 0.67 -4.98 3.52
N ILE A 297 1.67 -5.02 4.40
CA ILE A 297 2.84 -4.13 4.36
C ILE A 297 4.10 -4.98 4.20
N ILE A 298 4.85 -4.72 3.12
CA ILE A 298 6.14 -5.35 2.83
C ILE A 298 7.25 -4.31 2.91
N VAL A 299 8.25 -4.56 3.75
CA VAL A 299 9.46 -3.74 3.83
C VAL A 299 10.57 -4.40 3.04
N MET A 300 11.23 -3.64 2.17
CA MET A 300 12.38 -4.07 1.39
C MET A 300 13.64 -3.34 1.87
N THR A 301 14.74 -4.07 2.02
CA THR A 301 16.06 -3.53 2.34
C THR A 301 17.14 -4.42 1.74
N HIS A 302 18.25 -3.87 1.25
CA HIS A 302 19.27 -4.72 0.65
C HIS A 302 19.91 -5.68 1.67
N MET A 303 20.36 -5.16 2.82
CA MET A 303 20.97 -5.98 3.88
C MET A 303 19.95 -6.34 4.94
N GLY A 304 19.50 -7.60 4.96
CA GLY A 304 18.48 -8.07 5.88
C GLY A 304 18.88 -8.15 7.36
N PRO A 305 17.89 -8.31 8.27
CA PRO A 305 18.12 -8.42 9.70
C PRO A 305 18.85 -9.71 10.11
N TYR A 306 18.74 -10.78 9.33
CA TYR A 306 19.30 -12.10 9.66
C TYR A 306 20.10 -12.67 8.49
N SER A 307 21.00 -13.62 8.80
CA SER A 307 21.86 -14.31 7.84
C SER A 307 22.19 -15.70 8.36
N SER A 308 22.20 -16.67 7.44
CA SER A 308 22.73 -18.01 7.64
C SER A 308 24.10 -18.24 7.00
N LYS A 309 24.73 -17.22 6.40
CA LYS A 309 26.10 -17.32 5.89
C LYS A 309 27.10 -17.46 7.02
N GLU A 310 28.05 -18.39 6.89
CA GLU A 310 29.14 -18.53 7.87
C GLU A 310 29.89 -17.20 8.07
N GLY A 311 29.99 -16.77 9.33
CA GLY A 311 30.68 -15.54 9.72
C GLY A 311 29.86 -14.26 9.58
N ARG A 312 28.58 -14.32 9.18
CA ARG A 312 27.65 -13.18 9.18
C ARG A 312 26.46 -13.45 10.09
N ASN A 313 25.87 -12.37 10.61
CA ASN A 313 24.67 -12.43 11.47
C ASN A 313 23.46 -11.70 10.89
N GLY A 314 23.62 -11.02 9.74
CA GLY A 314 22.69 -10.01 9.23
C GLY A 314 23.02 -8.63 9.81
N TRP A 315 22.28 -7.62 9.38
CA TRP A 315 22.54 -6.23 9.73
C TRP A 315 21.79 -5.82 11.00
N GLY A 316 22.51 -5.37 12.04
CA GLY A 316 21.86 -5.04 13.30
C GLY A 316 21.04 -3.75 13.27
N ALA A 317 21.37 -2.81 12.38
CA ALA A 317 20.50 -1.66 12.12
C ALA A 317 19.10 -2.10 11.66
N MET A 318 19.00 -3.07 10.74
CA MET A 318 17.69 -3.61 10.33
C MET A 318 17.02 -4.40 11.44
N ARG A 319 17.78 -5.16 12.25
CA ARG A 319 17.21 -5.84 13.44
C ARG A 319 16.61 -4.86 14.44
N ASN A 320 17.20 -3.68 14.62
CA ASN A 320 16.70 -2.65 15.53
C ASN A 320 15.38 -2.02 15.07
N LEU A 321 15.04 -2.13 13.78
CA LEU A 321 13.75 -1.68 13.24
C LEU A 321 12.65 -2.74 13.37
N MET A 322 12.97 -4.00 13.67
CA MET A 322 11.97 -5.06 13.80
C MET A 322 10.84 -4.75 14.82
N PRO A 323 11.10 -4.12 15.98
CA PRO A 323 10.01 -3.68 16.87
C PRO A 323 9.11 -2.60 16.26
N LEU A 324 9.68 -1.67 15.48
CA LEU A 324 8.91 -0.64 14.75
C LEU A 324 8.03 -1.30 13.68
N PHE A 325 8.59 -2.23 12.93
CA PHE A 325 7.87 -3.02 11.94
C PHE A 325 6.72 -3.81 12.56
N GLN A 326 6.91 -4.37 13.76
CA GLN A 326 5.85 -5.08 14.49
C GLN A 326 4.74 -4.12 14.91
N GLN A 327 5.10 -2.93 15.41
CA GLN A 327 4.16 -1.90 15.86
C GLN A 327 3.20 -1.48 14.72
N TYR A 328 3.72 -1.37 13.50
CA TYR A 328 2.93 -0.94 12.35
C TYR A 328 2.35 -2.08 11.51
N GLY A 329 2.52 -3.34 11.93
CA GLY A 329 1.89 -4.48 11.27
C GLY A 329 2.56 -4.90 9.96
N VAL A 330 3.88 -4.75 9.84
CA VAL A 330 4.64 -5.28 8.70
C VAL A 330 4.54 -6.81 8.66
N ASP A 331 4.13 -7.35 7.51
CA ASP A 331 3.95 -8.79 7.30
C ASP A 331 5.25 -9.50 6.91
N LEU A 332 6.08 -8.83 6.10
CA LEU A 332 7.29 -9.40 5.52
C LEU A 332 8.41 -8.35 5.44
N VAL A 333 9.60 -8.72 5.89
CA VAL A 333 10.85 -8.01 5.59
C VAL A 333 11.63 -8.79 4.52
N LEU A 334 11.74 -8.22 3.32
CA LEU A 334 12.45 -8.78 2.18
C LEU A 334 13.85 -8.18 2.05
N SER A 335 14.85 -9.02 1.82
CA SER A 335 16.22 -8.58 1.59
C SER A 335 17.01 -9.38 0.56
N GLY A 336 18.16 -8.83 0.15
CA GLY A 336 19.17 -9.47 -0.69
C GLY A 336 20.49 -9.66 0.08
N HIS A 337 21.60 -9.26 -0.53
CA HIS A 337 22.99 -9.20 -0.03
C HIS A 337 23.65 -10.55 0.24
N ASP A 338 22.88 -11.48 0.77
CA ASP A 338 23.28 -12.82 1.09
C ASP A 338 22.83 -13.74 -0.04
N HIS A 339 23.82 -14.25 -0.80
CA HIS A 339 23.57 -14.85 -2.11
C HIS A 339 23.01 -16.28 -2.04
N TYR A 340 21.78 -16.42 -1.54
CA TYR A 340 21.00 -17.65 -1.43
C TYR A 340 19.51 -17.31 -1.24
N TYR A 341 18.65 -18.33 -1.24
CA TYR A 341 17.24 -18.21 -0.83
C TYR A 341 17.09 -18.60 0.64
N GLU A 342 16.39 -17.80 1.43
CA GLU A 342 16.00 -18.16 2.79
C GLU A 342 14.68 -17.49 3.19
N ARG A 343 13.90 -18.16 4.04
CA ARG A 343 12.82 -17.53 4.79
C ARG A 343 12.78 -18.01 6.23
N GLY A 344 12.24 -17.18 7.09
CA GLY A 344 12.10 -17.48 8.49
C GLY A 344 11.19 -16.52 9.23
N VAL A 345 11.22 -16.62 10.56
CA VAL A 345 10.43 -15.78 11.46
C VAL A 345 11.34 -15.19 12.51
N SER A 346 11.27 -13.87 12.68
CA SER A 346 12.02 -13.16 13.71
C SER A 346 11.55 -13.53 15.12
N GLY A 347 12.35 -13.22 16.14
CA GLY A 347 11.98 -13.42 17.54
C GLY A 347 10.74 -12.65 17.99
N ASN A 348 10.30 -11.64 17.23
CA ASN A 348 9.05 -10.90 17.45
C ASN A 348 7.91 -11.30 16.50
N GLY A 349 8.06 -12.39 15.73
CA GLY A 349 6.97 -12.98 14.94
C GLY A 349 6.80 -12.43 13.53
N ILE A 350 7.62 -11.46 13.10
CA ILE A 350 7.60 -10.93 11.73
C ILE A 350 8.32 -11.92 10.81
N ARG A 351 7.76 -12.16 9.62
CA ARG A 351 8.41 -13.01 8.63
C ARG A 351 9.53 -12.24 7.94
N TYR A 352 10.60 -12.94 7.59
CA TYR A 352 11.65 -12.39 6.76
C TYR A 352 11.98 -13.33 5.60
N MET A 353 12.46 -12.76 4.50
CA MET A 353 12.94 -13.48 3.33
C MET A 353 14.26 -12.88 2.84
N VAL A 354 15.22 -13.75 2.51
CA VAL A 354 16.43 -13.41 1.76
C VAL A 354 16.28 -13.98 0.34
N SER A 355 16.40 -13.12 -0.66
CA SER A 355 16.30 -13.45 -2.08
C SER A 355 17.49 -12.90 -2.88
N GLY A 356 18.72 -13.21 -2.45
CA GLY A 356 19.96 -12.72 -3.08
C GLY A 356 20.56 -13.63 -4.17
N GLY A 357 19.76 -14.53 -4.74
CA GLY A 357 20.23 -15.55 -5.69
C GLY A 357 20.08 -15.18 -7.16
N GLY A 358 20.01 -13.91 -7.54
CA GLY A 358 19.67 -13.48 -8.91
C GLY A 358 20.85 -13.45 -9.89
N GLY A 359 22.09 -13.64 -9.44
CA GLY A 359 23.22 -13.77 -10.34
C GLY A 359 24.59 -13.78 -9.67
N ALA A 360 24.77 -13.06 -8.57
CA ALA A 360 26.04 -13.02 -7.88
C ALA A 360 26.48 -14.39 -7.30
N GLY A 361 27.77 -14.56 -7.06
CA GLY A 361 28.33 -15.86 -6.65
C GLY A 361 27.75 -16.35 -5.33
N LEU A 362 27.06 -17.51 -5.35
CA LEU A 362 26.30 -18.03 -4.21
C LEU A 362 27.13 -18.23 -2.93
N TYR A 363 26.48 -18.05 -1.78
CA TYR A 363 27.04 -18.34 -0.46
C TYR A 363 26.45 -19.62 0.14
N ASP A 364 27.17 -20.23 1.09
CA ASP A 364 26.59 -21.23 1.97
C ASP A 364 25.58 -20.58 2.94
N CYS A 365 24.58 -21.35 3.38
CA CYS A 365 23.47 -20.86 4.20
C CYS A 365 23.12 -21.80 5.37
N ASN A 366 24.13 -22.40 6.01
CA ASN A 366 23.96 -23.45 7.02
C ASN A 366 24.32 -23.02 8.46
N SER A 367 24.62 -21.74 8.68
CA SER A 367 25.21 -21.23 9.92
C SER A 367 24.41 -20.07 10.57
N PRO A 368 23.08 -20.18 10.77
CA PRO A 368 22.31 -19.11 11.39
C PRO A 368 22.69 -18.93 12.87
N ASN A 369 22.88 -17.68 13.29
CA ASN A 369 23.16 -17.33 14.69
C ASN A 369 21.88 -17.06 15.49
N THR A 370 21.05 -18.10 15.62
CA THR A 370 19.74 -18.02 16.33
C THR A 370 19.88 -17.85 17.85
N TRP A 371 21.06 -18.15 18.41
CA TRP A 371 21.31 -18.02 19.84
C TRP A 371 21.52 -16.58 20.29
N LEU A 372 22.27 -15.78 19.50
CA LEU A 372 22.55 -14.38 19.82
C LEU A 372 21.44 -13.45 19.33
N TYR A 373 20.82 -13.77 18.19
CA TYR A 373 19.76 -12.99 17.58
C TYR A 373 18.54 -13.90 17.41
N PRO A 374 17.53 -13.82 18.29
CA PRO A 374 16.38 -14.73 18.23
C PRO A 374 15.64 -14.65 16.89
N HIS A 375 15.58 -15.78 16.18
CA HIS A 375 14.78 -16.03 14.97
C HIS A 375 14.73 -17.55 14.72
N SER A 376 13.82 -18.00 13.84
CA SER A 376 13.81 -19.33 13.25
C SER A 376 14.04 -19.25 11.75
N VAL A 377 14.81 -20.19 11.21
CA VAL A 377 14.94 -20.41 9.77
C VAL A 377 13.98 -21.54 9.41
N ASP A 378 12.99 -21.25 8.56
CA ASP A 378 12.02 -22.25 8.13
C ASP A 378 12.54 -23.04 6.93
N PHE A 379 13.21 -22.36 6.00
CA PHE A 379 13.83 -22.95 4.83
C PHE A 379 14.99 -22.09 4.34
N SER A 380 16.12 -22.70 3.99
CA SER A 380 17.24 -22.02 3.31
C SER A 380 17.88 -22.93 2.27
N ARG A 381 18.34 -22.36 1.16
CA ARG A 381 18.98 -23.09 0.08
C ARG A 381 19.96 -22.20 -0.70
N MET A 382 21.20 -22.68 -0.82
CA MET A 382 22.21 -22.13 -1.73
C MET A 382 21.78 -22.42 -3.19
N VAL A 383 21.15 -21.44 -3.85
CA VAL A 383 20.58 -21.63 -5.19
C VAL A 383 20.37 -20.30 -5.91
N TYR A 384 20.57 -20.32 -7.23
CA TYR A 384 20.14 -19.24 -8.10
C TYR A 384 18.63 -19.33 -8.32
N HIS A 385 17.89 -18.25 -8.08
CA HIS A 385 16.44 -18.28 -8.05
C HIS A 385 15.80 -16.92 -8.32
N TYR A 386 14.50 -16.96 -8.58
CA TYR A 386 13.57 -15.84 -8.45
C TYR A 386 12.33 -16.31 -7.69
N VAL A 387 11.51 -15.38 -7.20
CA VAL A 387 10.25 -15.69 -6.50
C VAL A 387 9.09 -15.09 -7.27
N LEU A 388 8.03 -15.85 -7.48
CA LEU A 388 6.74 -15.34 -7.97
C LEU A 388 5.80 -15.21 -6.79
N VAL A 389 5.05 -14.13 -6.76
CA VAL A 389 4.06 -13.85 -5.72
C VAL A 389 2.72 -13.59 -6.38
N GLU A 390 1.71 -14.35 -5.96
CA GLU A 390 0.32 -14.15 -6.34
C GLU A 390 -0.43 -13.52 -5.16
N VAL A 391 -1.10 -12.41 -5.42
CA VAL A 391 -1.95 -11.73 -4.44
C VAL A 391 -3.40 -11.94 -4.87
N ALA A 392 -4.14 -12.66 -4.05
CA ALA A 392 -5.57 -12.92 -4.21
C ALA A 392 -6.30 -12.45 -2.94
N GLY A 393 -6.66 -11.18 -2.93
CA GLY A 393 -7.30 -10.53 -1.77
C GLY A 393 -6.25 -10.35 -0.70
N SER A 394 -6.55 -10.80 0.51
CA SER A 394 -5.60 -10.80 1.63
C SER A 394 -4.73 -12.06 1.70
N LEU A 395 -4.69 -12.90 0.66
CA LEU A 395 -3.74 -14.02 0.58
C LEU A 395 -2.61 -13.66 -0.39
N MET A 396 -1.38 -13.74 0.09
CA MET A 396 -0.18 -13.73 -0.74
C MET A 396 0.44 -15.13 -0.78
N THR A 397 0.56 -15.71 -1.98
CA THR A 397 1.22 -17.01 -2.21
C THR A 397 2.57 -16.78 -2.88
N PHE A 398 3.64 -17.19 -2.21
CA PHE A 398 5.02 -17.07 -2.68
C PHE A 398 5.50 -18.42 -3.24
N ILE A 399 6.13 -18.39 -4.41
CA ILE A 399 6.64 -19.57 -5.12
C ILE A 399 8.07 -19.28 -5.56
N ALA A 400 9.05 -19.87 -4.88
CA ALA A 400 10.46 -19.74 -5.24
C ALA A 400 10.82 -20.77 -6.32
N LYS A 401 11.43 -20.33 -7.41
CA LYS A 401 11.86 -21.17 -8.54
C LYS A 401 13.36 -21.09 -8.76
N ASP A 402 14.02 -22.23 -8.93
CA ASP A 402 15.45 -22.28 -9.24
C ASP A 402 15.78 -21.94 -10.70
N ILE A 403 17.07 -21.85 -11.03
CA ILE A 403 17.59 -21.55 -12.36
C ILE A 403 17.23 -22.58 -13.44
N ASP A 404 16.74 -23.76 -13.06
CA ASP A 404 16.22 -24.76 -13.98
C ASP A 404 14.69 -24.64 -14.15
N GLY A 405 14.05 -23.67 -13.46
CA GLY A 405 12.62 -23.40 -13.45
C GLY A 405 11.82 -24.29 -12.51
N ASN A 406 12.46 -25.07 -11.63
CA ASN A 406 11.76 -25.93 -10.68
C ASN A 406 11.36 -25.14 -9.43
N GLU A 407 10.15 -25.37 -8.93
CA GLU A 407 9.75 -24.89 -7.60
C GLU A 407 10.65 -25.54 -6.53
N ILE A 408 11.21 -24.71 -5.65
CA ILE A 408 12.07 -25.14 -4.55
C ILE A 408 11.46 -24.94 -3.17
N ASP A 409 10.49 -24.04 -3.05
CA ASP A 409 9.74 -23.72 -1.83
C ASP A 409 8.49 -22.92 -2.20
N SER A 410 7.45 -23.06 -1.37
CA SER A 410 6.24 -22.26 -1.45
C SER A 410 5.64 -22.04 -0.07
N PHE A 411 5.06 -20.86 0.15
CA PHE A 411 4.40 -20.51 1.41
C PHE A 411 3.39 -19.38 1.20
N GLU A 412 2.55 -19.16 2.22
CA GLU A 412 1.47 -18.20 2.19
C GLU A 412 1.56 -17.21 3.36
N ILE A 413 1.12 -15.98 3.11
CA ILE A 413 0.89 -14.94 4.12
C ILE A 413 -0.56 -14.46 3.98
N GLY A 414 -1.25 -14.33 5.11
CA GLY A 414 -2.62 -13.82 5.16
C GLY A 414 -3.69 -14.91 5.11
N THR A 415 -4.90 -14.56 4.66
CA THR A 415 -6.09 -15.40 4.75
C THR A 415 -6.60 -15.76 3.37
N PRO A 416 -6.87 -17.05 3.06
CA PRO A 416 -7.43 -17.43 1.78
C PRO A 416 -8.74 -16.69 1.47
N PRO A 417 -9.00 -16.35 0.20
CA PRO A 417 -10.26 -15.74 -0.20
C PRO A 417 -11.43 -16.69 0.12
N ALA A 418 -12.59 -16.13 0.45
CA ALA A 418 -13.77 -16.93 0.79
C ALA A 418 -14.32 -17.72 -0.41
N CYS A 419 -14.02 -17.27 -1.63
CA CYS A 419 -14.43 -17.88 -2.89
C CYS A 419 -13.46 -17.51 -4.03
N THR A 420 -13.41 -18.32 -5.09
CA THR A 420 -12.66 -18.04 -6.34
C THR A 420 -13.57 -18.01 -7.57
N GLU A 421 -14.67 -18.75 -7.55
CA GLU A 421 -15.73 -18.71 -8.56
C GLU A 421 -17.12 -18.61 -7.90
N ASP A 422 -18.14 -18.19 -8.66
CA ASP A 422 -19.52 -18.10 -8.17
C ASP A 422 -20.02 -19.42 -7.55
N ALA A 423 -19.48 -20.56 -8.00
CA ALA A 423 -19.83 -21.89 -7.51
C ALA A 423 -19.32 -22.18 -6.08
N ASP A 424 -18.28 -21.48 -5.63
CA ASP A 424 -17.76 -21.58 -4.28
C ASP A 424 -18.69 -20.89 -3.27
N CYS A 425 -19.58 -20.02 -3.75
CA CYS A 425 -20.50 -19.27 -2.93
C CYS A 425 -21.81 -20.03 -2.69
N ALA A 426 -22.02 -20.46 -1.45
CA ALA A 426 -23.25 -21.11 -1.01
C ALA A 426 -23.79 -20.49 0.28
N GLY A 427 -25.07 -20.10 0.25
CA GLY A 427 -25.76 -19.55 1.41
C GLY A 427 -27.25 -19.31 1.12
N PRO A 428 -28.08 -19.08 2.16
CA PRO A 428 -29.47 -18.67 1.97
C PRO A 428 -29.54 -17.35 1.16
N PRO A 429 -30.62 -17.10 0.39
CA PRO A 429 -30.79 -15.86 -0.35
C PRO A 429 -30.59 -14.64 0.54
N GLY A 430 -29.82 -13.64 0.08
CA GLY A 430 -29.42 -12.42 0.81
C GLY A 430 -30.55 -11.44 1.14
N GLY A 431 -31.80 -11.91 1.23
CA GLY A 431 -32.91 -11.22 1.88
C GLY A 431 -33.16 -9.79 1.42
N SER A 432 -33.62 -9.62 0.17
CA SER A 432 -34.40 -8.44 -0.29
C SER A 432 -34.79 -8.50 -1.77
N CYS A 433 -34.20 -9.39 -2.57
CA CYS A 433 -34.44 -9.52 -4.01
C CYS A 433 -34.14 -10.95 -4.51
N GLU A 434 -34.76 -11.34 -5.64
CA GLU A 434 -34.26 -12.49 -6.44
C GLU A 434 -32.88 -12.14 -7.01
N GLY A 435 -31.97 -13.12 -7.03
CA GLY A 435 -30.58 -12.91 -7.39
C GLY A 435 -29.74 -14.18 -7.28
N SER A 436 -28.43 -14.02 -7.36
CA SER A 436 -27.47 -15.12 -7.20
C SER A 436 -26.27 -14.66 -6.37
N TRP A 437 -25.65 -15.61 -5.66
CA TRP A 437 -24.34 -15.38 -5.08
C TRP A 437 -23.33 -15.19 -6.20
N LYS A 438 -22.57 -14.11 -6.10
CA LYS A 438 -21.44 -13.80 -6.97
C LYS A 438 -20.18 -13.77 -6.15
N CYS A 439 -19.16 -14.41 -6.67
CA CYS A 439 -17.83 -14.29 -6.13
C CYS A 439 -17.14 -13.11 -6.81
N ASN A 440 -16.65 -12.15 -6.02
CA ASN A 440 -15.79 -11.08 -6.52
C ASN A 440 -14.29 -11.46 -6.46
N HIS A 441 -13.97 -12.76 -6.42
CA HIS A 441 -12.65 -13.37 -6.13
C HIS A 441 -12.17 -13.29 -4.67
N PHE A 442 -12.90 -12.63 -3.77
CA PHE A 442 -12.48 -12.44 -2.37
C PHE A 442 -13.59 -12.74 -1.37
N GLU A 443 -14.82 -12.36 -1.71
CA GLU A 443 -16.01 -12.49 -0.90
C GLU A 443 -17.20 -12.93 -1.76
N CYS A 444 -18.08 -13.70 -1.12
CA CYS A 444 -19.38 -14.01 -1.67
C CYS A 444 -20.33 -12.85 -1.39
N ALA A 445 -20.90 -12.26 -2.43
CA ALA A 445 -21.92 -11.23 -2.33
C ALA A 445 -23.22 -11.67 -3.02
N TRP A 446 -24.38 -11.38 -2.42
CA TRP A 446 -25.67 -11.60 -3.07
C TRP A 446 -25.94 -10.47 -4.06
N VAL A 447 -26.02 -10.78 -5.35
CA VAL A 447 -26.30 -9.80 -6.41
C VAL A 447 -27.73 -9.99 -6.91
N CYS A 448 -28.55 -8.95 -6.78
CA CYS A 448 -29.91 -8.94 -7.29
C CYS A 448 -29.93 -9.06 -8.82
N ASP A 449 -30.88 -9.82 -9.35
CA ASP A 449 -31.15 -9.83 -10.78
C ASP A 449 -31.64 -8.44 -11.23
N PRO A 450 -31.24 -7.96 -12.42
CA PRO A 450 -31.78 -6.72 -12.98
C PRO A 450 -33.30 -6.78 -13.02
N GLY A 451 -33.98 -5.75 -12.53
CA GLY A 451 -35.45 -5.69 -12.54
C GLY A 451 -36.00 -5.91 -13.95
N GLN A 452 -37.12 -6.65 -14.07
CA GLN A 452 -37.77 -6.89 -15.36
C GLN A 452 -38.12 -5.54 -16.00
N SER A 453 -37.47 -5.25 -17.13
CA SER A 453 -37.72 -4.02 -17.85
C SER A 453 -39.13 -4.02 -18.44
N CYS A 454 -39.85 -2.92 -18.30
CA CYS A 454 -41.20 -2.75 -18.85
C CYS A 454 -41.26 -1.52 -19.75
N GLU A 455 -42.08 -1.58 -20.80
CA GLU A 455 -42.48 -0.41 -21.56
C GLU A 455 -43.90 0.03 -21.18
N SER A 456 -44.72 -0.92 -20.74
CA SER A 456 -46.06 -0.73 -20.19
C SER A 456 -46.34 -1.69 -19.04
N ALA A 457 -47.38 -1.41 -18.24
CA ALA A 457 -47.80 -2.29 -17.16
C ALA A 457 -48.24 -3.70 -17.63
N GLU A 458 -48.61 -3.86 -18.90
CA GLU A 458 -49.04 -5.14 -19.48
C GLU A 458 -47.86 -6.11 -19.71
N ASP A 459 -46.63 -5.59 -19.76
CA ASP A 459 -45.42 -6.40 -19.91
C ASP A 459 -45.05 -7.15 -18.62
N CYS A 460 -45.71 -6.81 -17.50
CA CYS A 460 -45.45 -7.36 -16.18
C CYS A 460 -46.28 -8.63 -15.94
N THR A 461 -45.62 -9.75 -15.67
CA THR A 461 -46.28 -11.07 -15.75
C THR A 461 -46.51 -11.78 -14.41
N ARG A 462 -45.92 -11.32 -13.28
CA ARG A 462 -46.06 -12.00 -11.97
C ARG A 462 -45.99 -11.06 -10.76
N PRO A 463 -47.12 -10.81 -10.05
CA PRO A 463 -47.11 -9.95 -8.87
C PRO A 463 -46.17 -10.53 -7.79
N PRO A 464 -45.70 -9.70 -6.84
CA PRO A 464 -44.83 -10.15 -5.78
C PRO A 464 -45.48 -11.25 -4.92
N PRO A 465 -44.71 -11.97 -4.09
CA PRO A 465 -45.20 -13.14 -3.34
C PRO A 465 -46.39 -12.89 -2.41
N ASP A 466 -46.65 -11.64 -2.01
CA ASP A 466 -47.77 -11.26 -1.14
C ASP A 466 -48.49 -9.99 -1.68
N PRO A 467 -49.27 -10.12 -2.78
CA PRO A 467 -49.96 -8.99 -3.36
C PRO A 467 -51.25 -8.70 -2.59
N CYS A 468 -51.49 -7.42 -2.27
CA CYS A 468 -52.81 -6.99 -1.83
C CYS A 468 -53.88 -7.34 -2.87
N GLU A 469 -55.08 -7.66 -2.37
CA GLU A 469 -56.18 -8.21 -3.16
C GLU A 469 -56.63 -7.29 -4.31
N ASP A 470 -56.51 -5.96 -4.12
CA ASP A 470 -56.90 -4.92 -5.10
C ASP A 470 -55.70 -4.19 -5.75
N GLY A 471 -54.50 -4.77 -5.70
CA GLY A 471 -53.31 -4.15 -6.28
C GLY A 471 -53.30 -4.15 -7.83
N HIS A 472 -52.47 -3.29 -8.42
CA HIS A 472 -52.26 -3.24 -9.86
C HIS A 472 -50.80 -3.00 -10.23
N TRP A 473 -50.44 -3.35 -11.48
CA TRP A 473 -49.11 -3.07 -12.03
C TRP A 473 -48.96 -1.65 -12.53
N GLU A 474 -47.81 -1.06 -12.24
CA GLU A 474 -47.35 0.19 -12.83
C GLU A 474 -45.98 0.00 -13.47
N CYS A 475 -45.74 0.75 -14.55
CA CYS A 475 -44.43 0.86 -15.19
C CYS A 475 -43.95 2.32 -15.09
N PRO A 476 -43.34 2.73 -13.97
CA PRO A 476 -42.83 4.09 -13.78
C PRO A 476 -41.71 4.44 -14.80
N PRO A 477 -41.36 5.72 -14.94
CA PRO A 477 -40.41 6.22 -15.97
C PRO A 477 -39.03 5.54 -15.99
N GLN A 478 -38.64 4.93 -14.88
CA GLN A 478 -37.43 4.11 -14.71
C GLN A 478 -37.52 2.72 -15.37
N ARG A 479 -38.64 2.39 -16.04
CA ARG A 479 -38.86 1.18 -16.85
C ARG A 479 -38.71 -0.13 -16.07
N ILE A 480 -39.21 -0.18 -14.84
CA ILE A 480 -39.19 -1.38 -13.99
C ILE A 480 -40.63 -1.69 -13.55
N CYS A 481 -41.06 -2.94 -13.63
CA CYS A 481 -42.39 -3.35 -13.16
C CYS A 481 -42.55 -3.15 -11.64
N GLN A 482 -43.61 -2.48 -11.20
CA GLN A 482 -43.92 -2.25 -9.78
C GLN A 482 -45.39 -2.58 -9.46
N TRP A 483 -45.64 -3.42 -8.44
CA TRP A 483 -46.99 -3.72 -7.95
C TRP A 483 -47.40 -2.70 -6.87
N VAL A 484 -48.51 -2.00 -7.08
CA VAL A 484 -48.99 -0.93 -6.21
C VAL A 484 -50.30 -1.35 -5.55
N CYS A 485 -50.36 -1.21 -4.24
CA CYS A 485 -51.55 -1.48 -3.45
C CYS A 485 -52.33 -0.20 -3.16
N PRO A 486 -53.64 -0.13 -3.46
CA PRO A 486 -54.47 0.97 -2.96
C PRO A 486 -54.56 0.87 -1.44
N SER A 487 -54.25 1.95 -0.72
CA SER A 487 -54.29 1.96 0.74
C SER A 487 -55.74 1.82 1.25
N GLN A 488 -56.08 0.65 1.79
CA GLN A 488 -57.27 0.47 2.62
C GLN A 488 -56.88 0.68 4.09
N PRO A 489 -57.63 1.49 4.86
CA PRO A 489 -57.44 1.58 6.30
C PRO A 489 -57.84 0.29 7.03
N GLU A 490 -57.05 -0.11 8.03
CA GLU A 490 -57.22 -1.37 8.77
C GLU A 490 -58.43 -1.35 9.72
N CYS A 491 -58.87 -0.18 10.16
CA CYS A 491 -60.08 0.00 10.97
C CYS A 491 -60.69 1.40 10.77
N GLN A 492 -61.98 1.56 11.10
CA GLN A 492 -62.62 2.88 11.18
C GLN A 492 -63.12 3.21 12.59
N THR A 493 -63.35 2.18 13.41
CA THR A 493 -63.78 2.28 14.79
C THR A 493 -63.08 1.21 15.63
N ASP A 494 -62.97 1.43 16.95
CA ASP A 494 -62.39 0.44 17.88
C ASP A 494 -63.11 -0.92 17.84
N GLU A 495 -64.37 -0.94 17.39
CA GLU A 495 -65.17 -2.17 17.27
C GLU A 495 -64.66 -3.08 16.15
N ASP A 496 -64.10 -2.51 15.08
CA ASP A 496 -63.50 -3.26 13.98
C ASP A 496 -62.25 -4.05 14.44
N CYS A 497 -61.66 -3.67 15.57
CA CYS A 497 -60.44 -4.27 16.11
C CYS A 497 -60.68 -5.36 17.17
N ARG A 498 -61.94 -5.62 17.57
CA ARG A 498 -62.24 -6.47 18.73
C ARG A 498 -61.94 -7.95 18.57
N ASP A 499 -61.96 -8.45 17.33
CA ASP A 499 -61.72 -9.87 17.04
C ASP A 499 -60.22 -10.17 16.82
N LYS A 500 -59.34 -9.17 16.93
CA LYS A 500 -57.90 -9.39 16.85
C LYS A 500 -57.39 -10.19 18.07
N PRO A 501 -56.47 -11.15 17.86
CA PRO A 501 -55.94 -11.96 18.94
C PRO A 501 -55.20 -11.10 19.96
N ALA A 502 -55.43 -11.35 21.25
CA ALA A 502 -54.74 -10.64 22.32
C ALA A 502 -53.23 -10.90 22.27
N TYR A 503 -52.42 -9.89 22.56
CA TYR A 503 -50.97 -10.02 22.66
C TYR A 503 -50.57 -10.63 24.01
N ASP A 504 -49.79 -11.72 23.98
CA ASP A 504 -49.52 -12.57 25.15
C ASP A 504 -48.74 -11.86 26.28
N ASP A 505 -47.96 -10.82 25.95
CA ASP A 505 -47.11 -10.11 26.92
C ASP A 505 -47.86 -9.07 27.78
N CYS A 506 -49.18 -8.93 27.63
CA CYS A 506 -49.97 -7.94 28.37
C CYS A 506 -51.40 -8.41 28.73
N PRO A 507 -51.54 -9.17 29.84
CA PRO A 507 -52.82 -9.75 30.24
C PRO A 507 -53.85 -8.66 30.63
N GLY A 508 -54.94 -8.57 29.85
CA GLY A 508 -56.05 -7.64 30.11
C GLY A 508 -56.05 -6.35 29.29
N GLY A 509 -55.19 -6.24 28.27
CA GLY A 509 -55.24 -5.16 27.27
C GLY A 509 -56.47 -5.22 26.35
N TYR A 510 -56.64 -4.17 25.54
CA TYR A 510 -57.69 -4.08 24.51
C TYR A 510 -57.19 -3.30 23.30
N TYR A 511 -57.74 -3.57 22.12
CA TYR A 511 -57.43 -2.82 20.91
C TYR A 511 -58.27 -1.54 20.80
N ILE A 512 -57.67 -0.47 20.30
CA ILE A 512 -58.34 0.75 19.82
C ILE A 512 -57.98 1.00 18.36
N CYS A 513 -58.84 1.70 17.63
CA CYS A 513 -58.58 2.12 16.26
C CYS A 513 -58.02 3.55 16.24
N GLU A 514 -56.70 3.67 16.15
CA GLU A 514 -56.01 4.96 16.09
C GLU A 514 -55.35 5.13 14.72
N ASP A 515 -55.53 6.29 14.08
CA ASP A 515 -55.05 6.58 12.72
C ASP A 515 -55.39 5.51 11.66
N LYS A 516 -56.52 4.82 11.88
CA LYS A 516 -57.04 3.75 11.04
C LYS A 516 -56.21 2.46 11.05
N ILE A 517 -55.47 2.23 12.14
CA ILE A 517 -54.72 1.02 12.47
C ILE A 517 -55.20 0.53 13.85
N CYS A 518 -55.28 -0.79 14.05
CA CYS A 518 -55.70 -1.34 15.34
C CYS A 518 -54.50 -1.47 16.30
N ASP A 519 -54.38 -0.56 17.27
CA ASP A 519 -53.30 -0.54 18.26
C ASP A 519 -53.71 -1.18 19.59
N TRP A 520 -52.80 -1.94 20.20
CA TRP A 520 -53.03 -2.64 21.47
C TRP A 520 -52.68 -1.75 22.67
N MET A 521 -53.64 -1.51 23.56
CA MET A 521 -53.43 -0.77 24.80
C MET A 521 -53.34 -1.69 26.01
N CYS A 522 -52.30 -1.48 26.81
CA CYS A 522 -52.11 -2.13 28.10
C CYS A 522 -52.62 -1.26 29.25
N PRO A 523 -53.41 -1.81 30.20
CA PRO A 523 -53.72 -1.10 31.43
C PRO A 523 -52.44 -0.91 32.29
N SER A 524 -52.10 0.33 32.61
CA SER A 524 -50.97 0.67 33.48
C SER A 524 -51.21 0.18 34.93
N PRO A 525 -50.23 -0.45 35.62
CA PRO A 525 -50.46 -1.07 36.93
C PRO A 525 -50.52 -0.13 38.14
N ASP A 526 -50.24 1.17 38.02
CA ASP A 526 -50.07 2.02 39.20
C ASP A 526 -51.12 3.13 39.31
N GLY A 527 -52.17 2.84 40.08
CA GLY A 527 -52.90 3.85 40.83
C GLY A 527 -52.23 4.10 42.18
N ASP A 528 -51.29 5.05 42.19
CA ASP A 528 -50.80 5.86 43.31
C ASP A 528 -50.07 5.23 44.53
N ASN A 529 -48.83 5.72 44.71
CA ASN A 529 -48.16 6.17 45.95
C ASN A 529 -47.43 5.18 46.89
N ALA A 530 -46.10 5.15 46.70
CA ALA A 530 -45.02 5.49 47.65
C ALA A 530 -44.84 4.76 49.01
N ASP A 531 -43.55 4.54 49.27
CA ASP A 531 -42.82 4.30 50.54
C ASP A 531 -42.63 2.84 51.02
N GLY A 532 -41.36 2.41 51.02
CA GLY A 532 -40.88 1.23 51.75
C GLY A 532 -39.49 0.75 51.32
N ASP A 533 -38.46 1.20 52.04
CA ASP A 533 -37.05 0.81 51.95
C ASP A 533 -36.75 -0.69 52.17
N GLU A 534 -35.50 -1.04 51.81
CA GLU A 534 -34.57 -2.02 52.40
C GLU A 534 -34.21 -3.31 51.60
N ASP A 535 -32.92 -3.32 51.23
CA ASP A 535 -31.93 -4.41 51.35
C ASP A 535 -31.89 -5.59 50.37
N ALA A 536 -30.81 -5.67 49.58
CA ALA A 536 -29.61 -6.46 49.95
C ALA A 536 -28.56 -6.48 48.81
N ALA A 537 -27.41 -5.83 49.03
CA ALA A 537 -26.18 -6.10 48.30
C ALA A 537 -25.39 -7.16 49.09
N SER A 538 -25.31 -8.37 48.55
CA SER A 538 -24.41 -9.43 49.02
C SER A 538 -23.40 -9.78 47.92
N ASP A 539 -22.17 -10.08 48.32
CA ASP A 539 -21.09 -10.57 47.46
C ASP A 539 -21.61 -11.49 46.34
N GLY A 540 -21.27 -11.17 45.10
CA GLY A 540 -21.77 -11.89 43.94
C GLY A 540 -21.05 -11.51 42.66
N ASP A 541 -21.02 -12.47 41.72
CA ASP A 541 -20.48 -12.27 40.38
C ASP A 541 -21.53 -11.49 39.56
N VAL A 542 -21.12 -10.39 38.92
CA VAL A 542 -21.98 -9.49 38.13
C VAL A 542 -21.53 -9.55 36.66
N PRO A 543 -22.46 -9.65 35.68
CA PRO A 543 -22.07 -9.69 34.28
C PRO A 543 -21.59 -8.30 33.82
N ILE A 544 -20.61 -8.28 32.93
CA ILE A 544 -20.16 -7.06 32.28
C ILE A 544 -21.15 -6.75 31.15
N ASP A 545 -21.89 -5.63 31.26
CA ASP A 545 -22.88 -5.23 30.26
C ASP A 545 -22.35 -4.05 29.42
N GLY A 546 -22.12 -4.28 28.12
CA GLY A 546 -21.66 -3.28 27.15
C GLY A 546 -20.58 -3.82 26.19
N ASP A 547 -20.77 -3.60 24.88
CA ASP A 547 -19.94 -4.13 23.78
C ASP A 547 -18.47 -3.65 23.75
N ASP A 548 -18.04 -2.77 24.67
CA ASP A 548 -16.67 -2.21 24.73
C ASP A 548 -15.89 -2.57 26.02
N ALA A 549 -16.36 -3.51 26.83
CA ALA A 549 -15.75 -3.80 28.12
C ALA A 549 -14.76 -4.99 28.07
N VAL A 550 -13.47 -4.70 27.84
CA VAL A 550 -12.38 -5.68 27.91
C VAL A 550 -11.92 -5.86 29.36
N CYS A 551 -12.26 -7.00 29.98
CA CYS A 551 -11.75 -7.40 31.31
C CYS A 551 -10.48 -8.24 31.14
N VAL A 552 -9.32 -7.73 31.59
CA VAL A 552 -8.08 -8.51 31.61
C VAL A 552 -8.06 -9.40 32.85
N ALA A 553 -7.85 -10.71 32.67
CA ALA A 553 -7.76 -11.68 33.76
C ALA A 553 -6.81 -11.19 34.87
N GLY A 554 -7.29 -11.15 36.11
CA GLY A 554 -6.53 -10.73 37.28
C GLY A 554 -6.51 -9.21 37.53
N ALA A 555 -7.06 -8.39 36.64
CA ALA A 555 -7.18 -6.95 36.84
C ALA A 555 -8.11 -6.64 38.03
N ARG A 556 -7.74 -5.63 38.83
CA ARG A 556 -8.48 -5.17 39.99
C ARG A 556 -8.57 -3.65 39.99
N ARG A 557 -9.69 -3.12 40.45
CA ARG A 557 -9.88 -1.68 40.64
C ARG A 557 -10.80 -1.40 41.82
N CYS A 558 -10.64 -0.24 42.42
CA CYS A 558 -11.57 0.28 43.42
C CYS A 558 -12.69 1.09 42.75
N GLU A 559 -13.93 0.78 43.10
CA GLU A 559 -15.11 1.58 42.78
C GLU A 559 -15.81 1.93 44.10
N GLY A 560 -15.65 3.18 44.56
CA GLY A 560 -16.01 3.52 45.94
C GLY A 560 -15.21 2.68 46.95
N ASN A 561 -15.89 2.03 47.91
CA ASN A 561 -15.25 1.21 48.94
C ASN A 561 -15.32 -0.30 48.68
N VAL A 562 -15.41 -0.70 47.41
CA VAL A 562 -15.41 -2.11 46.99
C VAL A 562 -14.30 -2.39 45.98
N VAL A 563 -13.73 -3.60 46.03
CA VAL A 563 -12.78 -4.11 45.04
C VAL A 563 -13.56 -4.86 43.97
N VAL A 564 -13.36 -4.46 42.71
CA VAL A 564 -13.88 -5.18 41.54
C VAL A 564 -12.73 -5.96 40.92
N ARG A 565 -12.90 -7.28 40.72
CA ARG A 565 -11.90 -8.18 40.14
C ARG A 565 -12.47 -8.91 38.92
N CYS A 566 -11.72 -8.90 37.81
CA CYS A 566 -12.00 -9.78 36.67
C CYS A 566 -11.76 -11.24 37.05
N LEU A 567 -12.72 -12.13 36.74
CA LEU A 567 -12.54 -13.57 36.93
C LEU A 567 -11.60 -14.14 35.85
N ASP A 568 -10.71 -15.05 36.27
CA ASP A 568 -9.65 -15.64 35.42
C ASP A 568 -10.14 -16.78 34.52
N ASP A 569 -11.46 -16.98 34.43
CA ASP A 569 -12.10 -18.12 33.74
C ASP A 569 -12.62 -17.79 32.34
N GLY A 570 -12.38 -16.57 31.85
CA GLY A 570 -12.79 -16.12 30.51
C GLY A 570 -14.30 -15.92 30.35
N SER A 571 -15.05 -15.90 31.47
CA SER A 571 -16.51 -15.85 31.46
C SER A 571 -17.10 -14.47 31.15
N GLY A 572 -16.31 -13.39 31.24
CA GLY A 572 -16.80 -12.01 31.11
C GLY A 572 -17.52 -11.51 32.37
N TRP A 573 -17.26 -12.11 33.54
CA TRP A 573 -17.85 -11.70 34.82
C TRP A 573 -16.81 -11.04 35.73
N VAL A 574 -17.29 -10.10 36.55
CA VAL A 574 -16.49 -9.49 37.62
C VAL A 574 -17.02 -9.92 38.98
N ARG A 575 -16.11 -10.13 39.93
CA ARG A 575 -16.44 -10.31 41.33
C ARG A 575 -16.28 -8.98 42.07
N VAL A 576 -17.31 -8.62 42.83
CA VAL A 576 -17.29 -7.43 43.69
C VAL A 576 -17.14 -7.86 45.14
N GLU A 577 -16.12 -7.36 45.82
CA GLU A 577 -15.84 -7.63 47.23
C GLU A 577 -15.87 -6.33 48.03
N SER A 578 -16.68 -6.27 49.10
CA SER A 578 -16.73 -5.09 49.96
C SER A 578 -15.52 -4.99 50.90
N CYS A 579 -14.91 -3.80 50.98
CA CYS A 579 -13.83 -3.55 51.95
C CYS A 579 -14.33 -3.33 53.38
N GLY A 580 -15.64 -3.23 53.60
CA GLY A 580 -16.23 -3.04 54.93
C GLY A 580 -15.65 -1.81 55.64
N ALA A 581 -14.95 -2.03 56.76
CA ALA A 581 -14.32 -0.97 57.56
C ALA A 581 -12.91 -0.55 57.07
N LEU A 582 -12.37 -1.22 56.05
CA LEU A 582 -11.14 -0.85 55.35
C LEU A 582 -11.45 0.09 54.18
N GLU A 583 -10.44 0.78 53.67
CA GLU A 583 -10.57 1.65 52.48
C GLU A 583 -10.05 0.92 51.25
N CYS A 584 -10.77 0.95 50.13
CA CYS A 584 -10.26 0.42 48.88
C CYS A 584 -9.22 1.38 48.26
N ARG A 585 -7.98 0.90 48.05
CA ARG A 585 -6.93 1.65 47.35
C ARG A 585 -6.19 0.73 46.38
N ASP A 586 -5.98 1.19 45.15
CA ASP A 586 -5.25 0.48 44.09
C ASP A 586 -5.70 -0.98 43.86
N GLY A 587 -7.02 -1.25 43.98
CA GLY A 587 -7.60 -2.58 43.77
C GLY A 587 -7.43 -3.55 44.95
N ALA A 588 -7.18 -3.04 46.17
CA ALA A 588 -7.12 -3.81 47.40
C ALA A 588 -7.74 -3.07 48.60
N CYS A 589 -8.27 -3.82 49.57
CA CYS A 589 -8.75 -3.25 50.83
C CYS A 589 -7.59 -3.04 51.81
N VAL A 590 -7.33 -1.78 52.18
CA VAL A 590 -6.21 -1.38 53.04
C VAL A 590 -6.70 -0.63 54.28
N THR A 591 -5.92 -0.71 55.36
CA THR A 591 -6.17 0.07 56.59
C THR A 591 -5.81 1.54 56.37
N ALA A 592 -6.72 2.45 56.73
CA ALA A 592 -6.49 3.88 56.60
C ALA A 592 -5.26 4.32 57.42
N GLY A 593 -4.18 4.72 56.74
CA GLY A 593 -3.01 5.38 57.35
C GLY A 593 -1.67 4.65 57.32
N GLU A 594 -1.50 3.54 56.58
CA GLU A 594 -0.19 2.93 56.34
C GLU A 594 0.31 3.22 54.91
N ASP A 595 1.25 4.15 54.76
CA ASP A 595 2.06 4.32 53.54
C ASP A 595 3.18 3.25 53.53
N GLY A 596 3.11 2.31 52.60
CA GLY A 596 4.10 1.25 52.39
C GLY A 596 4.52 1.14 50.92
N ASP A 597 5.83 1.09 50.68
CA ASP A 597 6.59 1.19 49.43
C ASP A 597 6.23 0.21 48.26
N ARG A 598 6.11 0.80 47.04
CA ARG A 598 6.27 0.26 45.63
C ARG A 598 5.15 -0.55 44.95
N PRO A 599 5.11 -0.66 43.59
CA PRO A 599 5.46 0.28 42.51
C PRO A 599 4.23 0.59 41.59
N THR A 600 4.27 1.71 40.87
CA THR A 600 3.27 2.13 39.86
C THR A 600 3.20 1.21 38.64
N PRO A 601 1.99 0.85 38.14
CA PRO A 601 1.73 0.61 36.74
C PRO A 601 0.87 1.73 36.12
N THR A 602 1.40 2.23 35.00
CA THR A 602 0.73 2.55 33.73
C THR A 602 -0.64 3.26 33.73
N ILE A 603 -0.61 4.46 33.16
CA ILE A 603 -1.72 5.32 32.76
C ILE A 603 -2.71 4.56 31.85
N PHE A 604 -4.01 4.65 32.14
CA PHE A 604 -5.08 4.39 31.18
C PHE A 604 -5.99 5.62 31.08
N THR A 605 -6.26 6.07 29.85
CA THR A 605 -7.22 7.12 29.51
C THR A 605 -8.39 6.51 28.75
N PHE A 606 -9.63 6.79 29.18
CA PHE A 606 -10.84 6.59 28.36
C PHE A 606 -11.85 7.73 28.54
N SER A 607 -12.69 7.88 27.51
CA SER A 607 -13.51 9.01 27.04
C SER A 607 -14.61 9.55 28.01
N PRO A 608 -14.95 10.86 27.97
CA PRO A 608 -15.85 11.54 28.91
C PRO A 608 -17.37 11.21 28.84
N SER A 609 -17.80 10.20 28.09
CA SER A 609 -19.23 9.88 27.90
C SER A 609 -19.91 9.16 29.08
N ILE A 610 -19.19 8.82 30.16
CA ILE A 610 -19.74 8.15 31.37
C ILE A 610 -20.19 9.13 32.47
N ILE A 611 -20.10 10.45 32.25
CA ILE A 611 -20.41 11.44 33.31
C ILE A 611 -21.91 11.75 33.45
N SER A 612 -22.76 11.42 32.46
CA SER A 612 -24.18 11.81 32.50
C SER A 612 -25.14 10.78 33.11
N ALA A 613 -24.71 9.55 33.37
CA ALA A 613 -25.53 8.54 34.06
C ALA A 613 -25.26 8.45 35.58
N ILE A 614 -24.23 9.14 36.09
CA ILE A 614 -23.83 9.08 37.51
C ILE A 614 -24.26 10.33 38.32
N ILE A 615 -24.60 11.44 37.67
CA ILE A 615 -24.99 12.70 38.35
C ILE A 615 -26.50 12.77 38.70
N ALA A 616 -27.25 11.68 38.55
CA ALA A 616 -28.67 11.63 38.94
C ALA A 616 -28.95 11.01 40.33
N VAL A 617 -27.91 10.64 41.10
CA VAL A 617 -28.09 10.02 42.44
C VAL A 617 -27.54 10.88 43.60
N THR A 618 -26.91 12.01 43.33
CA THR A 618 -26.42 12.92 44.38
C THR A 618 -27.13 14.27 44.38
N SER A 619 -28.42 14.31 44.73
CA SER A 619 -29.02 15.56 45.24
C SER A 619 -30.30 15.31 46.04
N ALA A 620 -30.15 14.84 47.28
CA ALA A 620 -31.20 15.04 48.28
C ALA A 620 -30.61 15.12 49.70
N TRP A 621 -30.72 16.32 50.27
CA TRP A 621 -30.74 16.73 51.68
C TRP A 621 -29.58 17.59 52.24
N PRO A 622 -29.93 18.59 53.07
CA PRO A 622 -29.18 19.83 53.25
C PRO A 622 -28.26 19.81 54.48
N MET A 623 -27.18 20.59 54.39
CA MET A 623 -26.43 21.04 55.56
C MET A 623 -27.31 21.92 56.47
N SER A 624 -27.32 21.57 57.76
CA SER A 624 -27.47 22.53 58.87
C SER A 624 -26.67 22.04 60.08
N ILE A 625 -25.40 22.44 60.10
CA ILE A 625 -24.55 22.91 61.23
C ILE A 625 -24.96 22.50 62.67
N ALA A 626 -24.03 21.85 63.40
CA ALA A 626 -23.59 22.28 64.74
C ALA A 626 -22.32 21.53 65.23
N ALA A 627 -21.39 22.34 65.76
CA ALA A 627 -20.16 22.07 66.54
C ALA A 627 -18.90 21.61 65.79
#